data_AF-A0A9P7G483-F1
#
_entry.id   AF-A0A9P7G483-F1
#
_cell.length_a   1.000
_cell.length_b   1.000
_cell.length_c   1.000
_cell.angle_alpha   90.00
_cell.angle_beta   90.00
_cell.angle_gamma   90.00
#
_symmetry.space_group_name_H-M   'P 1'
#
loop_
_entity.id
_entity.type
_entity.pdbx_description
1 polymer ?
#
loop_
_entity_poly.entity_id
_entity_poly.type
_entity_poly.pdbx_seq_one_letter_code
_entity_poly.pdbx_strand_id
1 'polypeptide(L)'
;MGSLEIVFNLFASPGTPALVIYNNIPLVPYPTLILQQLQVWDTLPAEGGPKSARGATILHMLNALRGHPEWEHDATFDTRLHVSSVDRVARFFAAHPNFRKEWQRMGLMPHRIRERPAKVHDVAHELVGRTLGLAIVESRTQTQSNASPSTSAIPTKTTSTSTIPAAPASTSSTIPVVPTIKPPKLSRMQIRRLAAHTVVDILRSCGFASAIFGSMACKLYGNPRIPNDVDVLVLPPSLSSSCSLAPDQVDQESLKELLLSASPDSFVLKPARDPKAAYRVLWFLPTPTAKPTPHSGCKVDILLPGVMGLPNLTTVRGAGVTWRGMGGTARAKQTDHLNLGPLPVLPFHVLLLQKLQAWDDHRRSPEERYAKKAPVDVQDLRWLLDVGVPRYLKAVPVSRDGTKKTEWNAVWSDRAVFDEEFEARSRERVGAFCEVAPESVGAWSRLGFDLRVGVFREPIT
;
A
#
# COMPACT_ATOMS: atom_id res chain seq x y z
N MET A 1 -1.54 19.46 3.96
CA MET A 1 -1.92 18.33 3.07
C MET A 1 -1.32 18.41 1.66
N GLY A 2 -0.63 19.48 1.24
CA GLY A 2 -0.07 19.62 -0.12
C GLY A 2 1.21 18.82 -0.47
N SER A 3 1.76 17.99 0.43
CA SER A 3 3.04 17.32 0.19
C SER A 3 2.94 15.96 -0.54
N LEU A 4 1.74 15.36 -0.61
CA LEU A 4 1.51 14.05 -1.25
C LEU A 4 0.96 14.17 -2.67
N GLU A 5 0.18 15.22 -2.97
CA GLU A 5 -0.36 15.50 -4.31
C GLU A 5 0.74 15.88 -5.32
N ILE A 6 1.80 16.54 -4.84
CA ILE A 6 2.99 16.87 -5.63
C ILE A 6 3.67 15.58 -6.14
N VAL A 7 3.71 14.51 -5.33
CA VAL A 7 4.39 13.24 -5.68
C VAL A 7 3.74 12.53 -6.87
N PHE A 8 2.43 12.67 -7.09
CA PHE A 8 1.72 11.99 -8.18
C PHE A 8 1.70 12.75 -9.51
N ASN A 9 1.74 14.10 -9.50
CA ASN A 9 1.89 14.90 -10.73
C ASN A 9 3.34 14.93 -11.29
N LEU A 10 4.25 14.21 -10.64
CA LEU A 10 5.70 14.28 -10.83
C LEU A 10 6.26 13.32 -11.90
N PHE A 11 5.41 12.50 -12.52
CA PHE A 11 5.77 11.52 -13.56
C PHE A 11 5.23 11.88 -14.96
N ALA A 12 5.05 13.16 -15.25
CA ALA A 12 4.65 13.64 -16.58
C ALA A 12 5.82 13.72 -17.58
N SER A 13 7.02 13.22 -17.24
CA SER A 13 8.05 12.92 -18.24
C SER A 13 7.68 11.59 -18.93
N PRO A 14 7.83 11.47 -20.26
CA PRO A 14 7.43 10.29 -21.01
C PRO A 14 8.19 8.99 -20.64
N GLY A 15 9.20 9.04 -19.77
CA GLY A 15 9.86 7.85 -19.20
C GLY A 15 9.43 7.58 -17.77
N THR A 16 8.92 6.38 -17.48
CA THR A 16 8.89 5.86 -16.11
C THR A 16 10.34 5.74 -15.63
N PRO A 17 10.74 6.34 -14.50
CA PRO A 17 12.10 6.18 -14.02
C PRO A 17 12.34 4.70 -13.73
N ALA A 18 13.39 4.14 -14.31
CA ALA A 18 13.85 2.81 -13.94
C ALA A 18 14.17 2.82 -12.44
N LEU A 19 13.61 1.87 -11.70
CA LEU A 19 13.91 1.71 -10.28
C LEU A 19 15.23 0.94 -10.17
N VAL A 20 16.14 1.43 -9.32
CA VAL A 20 17.38 0.72 -8.98
C VAL A 20 17.12 -0.14 -7.76
N ILE A 21 17.47 -1.42 -7.82
CA ILE A 21 17.37 -2.30 -6.65
C ILE A 21 18.66 -2.18 -5.84
N TYR A 22 18.60 -1.59 -4.66
CA TYR A 22 19.71 -1.56 -3.70
C TYR A 22 19.31 -2.34 -2.44
N ASN A 23 20.06 -3.40 -2.12
CA ASN A 23 19.73 -4.31 -1.00
C ASN A 23 18.27 -4.82 -1.02
N ASN A 24 17.79 -5.25 -2.19
CA ASN A 24 16.40 -5.68 -2.42
C ASN A 24 15.32 -4.61 -2.20
N ILE A 25 15.71 -3.34 -2.07
CA ILE A 25 14.79 -2.20 -1.97
C ILE A 25 14.79 -1.48 -3.32
N PRO A 26 13.61 -1.34 -3.97
CA PRO A 26 13.51 -0.49 -5.15
C PRO A 26 13.63 0.97 -4.74
N LEU A 27 14.69 1.62 -5.20
CA LEU A 27 14.96 3.03 -4.99
C LEU A 27 14.84 3.79 -6.31
N VAL A 28 14.36 5.02 -6.22
CA VAL A 28 14.43 5.97 -7.33
C VAL A 28 15.89 6.39 -7.49
N PRO A 29 16.45 6.40 -8.71
CA PRO A 29 17.83 6.84 -8.94
C PRO A 29 18.06 8.23 -8.34
N TYR A 30 19.22 8.41 -7.72
CA TYR A 30 19.57 9.66 -7.04
C TYR A 30 19.49 10.90 -7.97
N PRO A 31 19.94 10.85 -9.24
CA PRO A 31 19.75 11.95 -10.19
C PRO A 31 18.28 12.34 -10.39
N THR A 32 17.38 11.36 -10.44
CA THR A 32 15.94 11.59 -10.58
C THR A 32 15.36 12.36 -9.39
N LEU A 33 15.82 12.05 -8.17
CA LEU A 33 15.42 12.80 -6.98
C LEU A 33 15.91 14.25 -7.04
N ILE A 34 17.14 14.50 -7.50
CA ILE A 34 17.68 15.86 -7.67
C ILE A 34 16.83 16.65 -8.68
N LEU A 35 16.53 16.05 -9.84
CA LEU A 35 15.69 16.69 -10.85
C LEU A 35 14.28 17.00 -10.35
N GLN A 36 13.71 16.14 -9.51
CA GLN A 36 12.44 16.39 -8.83
C GLN A 36 12.53 17.60 -7.89
N GLN A 37 13.58 17.71 -7.07
CA GLN A 37 13.76 18.88 -6.20
C GLN A 37 13.92 20.16 -7.02
N LEU A 38 14.65 20.07 -8.14
CA LEU A 38 14.91 21.16 -9.04
C LEU A 38 13.64 21.66 -9.73
N GLN A 39 12.73 20.77 -10.13
CA GLN A 39 11.42 21.14 -10.66
C GLN A 39 10.61 21.96 -9.65
N VAL A 40 10.57 21.52 -8.39
CA VAL A 40 9.86 22.26 -7.32
C VAL A 40 10.50 23.62 -7.11
N TRP A 41 11.83 23.67 -7.03
CA TRP A 41 12.59 24.91 -6.84
C TRP A 41 12.30 25.95 -7.93
N ASP A 42 12.22 25.52 -9.19
CA ASP A 42 11.96 26.40 -10.34
C ASP A 42 10.55 27.03 -10.31
N THR A 43 9.56 26.31 -9.75
CA THR A 43 8.18 26.79 -9.63
C THR A 43 7.92 27.72 -8.43
N LEU A 44 8.86 27.80 -7.49
CA LEU A 44 8.70 28.66 -6.31
C LEU A 44 8.99 30.13 -6.65
N PRO A 45 8.24 31.07 -6.04
CA PRO A 45 8.45 32.51 -6.22
C PRO A 45 9.88 32.90 -5.81
N ALA A 46 10.46 33.87 -6.51
CA ALA A 46 11.84 34.30 -6.30
C ALA A 46 12.06 34.90 -4.89
N GLU A 47 11.03 35.52 -4.33
CA GLU A 47 11.06 36.19 -3.03
C GLU A 47 10.48 35.27 -1.95
N GLY A 48 11.33 34.82 -1.02
CA GLY A 48 10.91 34.10 0.18
C GLY A 48 11.82 32.94 0.60
N GLY A 49 11.69 32.56 1.88
CA GLY A 49 12.40 31.42 2.48
C GLY A 49 12.23 30.06 1.77
N PRO A 50 11.06 29.72 1.18
CA PRO A 50 10.85 28.38 0.59
C PRO A 50 11.78 28.05 -0.58
N LYS A 51 12.06 29.00 -1.48
CA LYS A 51 12.95 28.77 -2.63
C LYS A 51 14.40 28.59 -2.19
N SER A 52 14.84 29.39 -1.22
CA SER A 52 16.16 29.26 -0.60
C SER A 52 16.33 27.91 0.11
N ALA A 53 15.35 27.51 0.94
CA ALA A 53 15.37 26.21 1.63
C ALA A 53 15.42 25.03 0.65
N ARG A 54 14.67 25.12 -0.46
CA ARG A 54 14.69 24.10 -1.50
C ARG A 54 16.03 24.07 -2.25
N GLY A 55 16.62 25.24 -2.52
CA GLY A 55 17.97 25.35 -3.05
C GLY A 55 19.00 24.69 -2.14
N ALA A 56 18.96 24.94 -0.83
CA ALA A 56 19.83 24.29 0.15
C ALA A 56 19.69 22.76 0.15
N THR A 57 18.48 22.24 -0.04
CA THR A 57 18.24 20.79 -0.19
C THR A 57 18.95 20.24 -1.44
N ILE A 58 18.82 20.91 -2.58
CA ILE A 58 19.50 20.50 -3.83
C ILE A 58 21.02 20.53 -3.64
N LEU A 59 21.57 21.56 -3.00
CA LEU A 59 23.01 21.65 -2.71
C LEU A 59 23.48 20.53 -1.78
N HIS A 60 22.68 20.17 -0.77
CA HIS A 60 22.98 19.04 0.11
C HIS A 60 23.03 17.73 -0.66
N MET A 61 22.08 17.50 -1.58
CA MET A 61 22.07 16.32 -2.42
C MET A 61 23.28 16.26 -3.37
N LEU A 62 23.63 17.39 -3.99
CA LEU A 62 24.82 17.45 -4.86
C LEU A 62 26.12 17.21 -4.08
N ASN A 63 26.22 17.69 -2.84
CA ASN A 63 27.35 17.39 -1.96
C ASN A 63 27.40 15.90 -1.56
N ALA A 64 26.26 15.27 -1.32
CA ALA A 64 26.21 13.83 -1.07
C ALA A 64 26.68 13.04 -2.31
N LEU A 65 26.24 13.42 -3.50
CA LEU A 65 26.70 12.82 -4.76
C LEU A 65 28.22 12.96 -4.94
N ARG A 66 28.80 14.11 -4.59
CA ARG A 66 30.25 14.32 -4.60
C ARG A 66 31.01 13.31 -3.73
N GLY A 67 30.43 12.90 -2.60
CA GLY A 67 31.01 11.92 -1.69
C GLY A 67 30.80 10.45 -2.08
N HIS A 68 29.89 10.20 -3.03
CA HIS A 68 29.44 8.86 -3.41
C HIS A 68 29.46 8.67 -4.94
N PRO A 69 30.64 8.56 -5.57
CA PRO A 69 30.76 8.41 -7.01
C PRO A 69 30.10 7.12 -7.54
N GLU A 70 29.87 6.12 -6.68
CA GLU A 70 29.14 4.90 -7.02
C GLU A 70 27.64 5.12 -7.31
N TRP A 71 27.06 6.27 -6.91
CA TRP A 71 25.67 6.61 -7.21
C TRP A 71 25.49 7.23 -8.62
N GLU A 72 26.58 7.35 -9.38
CA GLU A 72 26.64 8.06 -10.67
C GLU A 72 26.20 7.20 -11.87
N HIS A 73 26.38 5.88 -11.79
CA HIS A 73 26.20 4.98 -12.93
C HIS A 73 24.91 4.18 -12.82
N ASP A 74 23.80 4.85 -13.09
CA ASP A 74 22.64 4.15 -13.61
C ASP A 74 22.59 4.36 -15.12
N ALA A 75 23.01 3.35 -15.88
CA ALA A 75 22.98 3.35 -17.35
C ALA A 75 21.56 3.55 -17.93
N THR A 76 20.53 3.48 -17.09
CA THR A 76 19.14 3.70 -17.46
C THR A 76 18.71 5.17 -17.41
N PHE A 77 19.54 6.08 -16.87
CA PHE A 77 19.22 7.50 -16.82
C PHE A 77 19.42 8.17 -18.19
N ASP A 78 18.36 8.16 -19.01
CA ASP A 78 18.37 8.83 -20.32
C ASP A 78 18.06 10.32 -20.18
N THR A 79 19.10 11.14 -20.24
CA THR A 79 19.01 12.61 -20.17
C THR A 79 18.15 13.21 -21.28
N ARG A 80 17.95 12.49 -22.41
CA ARG A 80 17.09 12.93 -23.52
C ARG A 80 15.61 12.95 -23.13
N LEU A 81 15.20 12.16 -22.14
CA LEU A 81 13.82 12.16 -21.61
C LEU A 81 13.54 13.35 -20.68
N HIS A 82 14.55 14.18 -20.42
CA HIS A 82 14.51 15.26 -19.44
C HIS A 82 14.95 16.62 -20.02
N VAL A 83 14.57 16.94 -21.26
CA VAL A 83 14.94 18.22 -21.93
C VAL A 83 14.61 19.45 -21.08
N SER A 84 13.42 19.51 -20.47
CA SER A 84 13.03 20.61 -19.58
C SER A 84 13.85 20.70 -18.29
N SER A 85 14.52 19.62 -17.91
CA SER A 85 15.40 19.60 -16.74
C SER A 85 16.76 20.21 -17.05
N VAL A 86 17.25 20.11 -18.29
CA VAL A 86 18.52 20.73 -18.70
C VAL A 86 18.47 22.25 -18.54
N ASP A 87 17.36 22.89 -18.93
CA ASP A 87 17.18 24.34 -18.76
C ASP A 87 17.12 24.75 -17.27
N ARG A 88 16.47 23.93 -16.44
CA ARG A 88 16.43 24.15 -14.98
C ARG A 88 17.81 23.99 -14.36
N VAL A 89 18.57 23.00 -14.82
CA VAL A 89 19.96 22.77 -14.38
C VAL A 89 20.82 23.97 -14.75
N ALA A 90 20.67 24.50 -15.96
CA ALA A 90 21.40 25.70 -16.38
C ALA A 90 21.08 26.92 -15.50
N ARG A 91 19.80 27.16 -15.17
CA ARG A 91 19.40 28.25 -14.26
C ARG A 91 19.96 28.08 -12.85
N PHE A 92 19.85 26.88 -12.29
CA PHE A 92 20.37 26.60 -10.95
C PHE A 92 21.90 26.65 -10.89
N PHE A 93 22.56 26.15 -11.94
CA PHE A 93 24.01 26.20 -12.09
C PHE A 93 24.54 27.63 -12.18
N ALA A 94 23.83 28.53 -12.86
CA ALA A 94 24.22 29.94 -12.92
C ALA A 94 24.30 30.60 -11.53
N ALA A 95 23.44 30.18 -10.59
CA ALA A 95 23.50 30.62 -9.19
C ALA A 95 24.52 29.85 -8.33
N HIS A 96 24.90 28.63 -8.74
CA HIS A 96 25.74 27.71 -7.96
C HIS A 96 26.80 26.99 -8.84
N PRO A 97 27.80 27.71 -9.37
CA PRO A 97 28.75 27.16 -10.34
C PRO A 97 29.70 26.08 -9.78
N ASN A 98 29.82 25.98 -8.45
CA ASN A 98 30.71 25.04 -7.76
C ASN A 98 30.33 23.56 -7.92
N PHE A 99 29.19 23.26 -8.56
CA PHE A 99 28.69 21.89 -8.78
C PHE A 99 28.81 21.42 -10.24
N ARG A 100 29.69 22.06 -11.03
CA ARG A 100 29.86 21.77 -12.47
C ARG A 100 30.14 20.28 -12.73
N LYS A 101 31.04 19.69 -11.93
CA LYS A 101 31.49 18.30 -12.12
C LYS A 101 30.34 17.32 -11.89
N GLU A 102 29.52 17.54 -10.87
CA GLU A 102 28.38 16.71 -10.50
C GLU A 102 27.30 16.74 -11.61
N TRP A 103 27.00 17.92 -12.15
CA TRP A 103 26.08 18.05 -13.28
C TRP A 103 26.64 17.44 -14.58
N GLN A 104 27.95 17.57 -14.84
CA GLN A 104 28.61 16.91 -15.97
C GLN A 104 28.53 15.38 -15.84
N ARG A 105 28.79 14.85 -14.64
CA ARG A 105 28.74 13.41 -14.35
C ARG A 105 27.36 12.80 -14.54
N MET A 106 26.29 13.53 -14.19
CA MET A 106 24.91 13.11 -14.48
C MET A 106 24.50 13.25 -15.96
N GLY A 107 25.38 13.75 -16.84
CA GLY A 107 25.05 14.01 -18.25
C GLY A 107 24.07 15.16 -18.46
N LEU A 108 23.86 16.00 -17.45
CA LEU A 108 22.87 17.09 -17.46
C LEU A 108 23.46 18.46 -17.80
N MET A 109 24.77 18.52 -18.10
CA MET A 109 25.42 19.77 -18.49
C MET A 109 25.19 20.07 -19.97
N PRO A 110 24.63 21.24 -20.32
CA PRO A 110 24.50 21.62 -21.71
C PRO A 110 25.90 21.77 -22.31
N HIS A 111 26.22 20.99 -23.34
CA HIS A 111 27.45 21.13 -24.14
C HIS A 111 27.60 22.52 -24.81
N ARG A 112 26.61 23.40 -24.67
CA ARG A 112 26.51 24.71 -25.34
C ARG A 112 26.43 25.93 -24.41
N ILE A 113 26.77 25.84 -23.12
CA ILE A 113 27.09 27.07 -22.37
C ILE A 113 28.46 27.57 -22.86
N ARG A 114 28.49 28.17 -24.07
CA ARG A 114 29.59 29.05 -24.48
C ARG A 114 29.67 30.13 -23.41
N GLU A 115 30.85 30.28 -22.84
CA GLU A 115 31.20 31.36 -21.91
C GLU A 115 30.81 32.70 -22.57
N ARG A 116 29.62 33.20 -22.26
CA ARG A 116 29.36 34.63 -22.40
C ARG A 116 30.03 35.25 -21.19
N PRO A 117 31.10 36.05 -21.36
CA PRO A 117 31.72 36.72 -20.23
C PRO A 117 30.63 37.56 -19.53
N ALA A 118 30.52 37.39 -18.21
CA ALA A 118 29.64 38.19 -17.39
C ALA A 118 30.04 39.66 -17.60
N LYS A 119 29.15 40.46 -18.19
CA LYS A 119 29.27 41.92 -18.09
C LYS A 119 29.02 42.26 -16.62
N VAL A 120 30.10 42.62 -15.95
CA VAL A 120 30.09 43.28 -14.64
C VAL A 120 29.22 44.53 -14.78
N HIS A 121 28.06 44.53 -14.13
CA HIS A 121 27.35 45.76 -13.82
C HIS A 121 27.49 45.99 -12.32
N ASP A 122 28.33 46.96 -11.98
CA ASP A 122 28.32 47.67 -10.71
C ASP A 122 26.93 48.25 -10.46
N VAL A 123 26.23 47.76 -9.44
CA VAL A 123 25.31 48.56 -8.61
C VAL A 123 25.31 47.96 -7.21
N ALA A 124 26.21 48.44 -6.36
CA ALA A 124 26.04 48.39 -4.91
C ALA A 124 26.46 49.76 -4.37
N HIS A 125 25.50 50.64 -4.10
CA HIS A 125 25.53 51.69 -3.05
C HIS A 125 24.28 52.60 -3.15
N GLU A 126 23.18 52.17 -2.54
CA GLU A 126 22.01 52.97 -2.07
C GLU A 126 20.94 51.92 -1.68
N LEU A 127 20.55 51.67 -0.43
CA LEU A 127 20.06 52.58 0.59
C LEU A 127 20.24 51.90 1.96
N VAL A 128 21.12 52.44 2.81
CA VAL A 128 20.99 52.35 4.26
C VAL A 128 20.57 53.75 4.70
N GLY A 129 19.37 53.87 5.26
CA GLY A 129 18.95 55.10 5.92
C GLY A 129 17.48 55.42 5.73
N ARG A 130 16.61 54.88 6.60
CA ARG A 130 15.69 55.70 7.40
C ARG A 130 14.97 54.88 8.48
N THR A 131 14.99 55.48 9.65
CA THR A 131 14.60 55.02 10.97
C THR A 131 13.13 55.40 11.28
N LEU A 132 12.58 54.74 12.31
CA LEU A 132 11.42 55.11 13.17
C LEU A 132 10.03 54.81 12.56
N GLY A 133 9.07 54.24 13.27
CA GLY A 133 8.90 53.91 14.69
C GLY A 133 7.44 53.48 14.94
N LEU A 134 7.12 53.19 16.21
CA LEU A 134 5.83 52.76 16.81
C LEU A 134 5.67 51.22 16.90
N ALA A 135 5.86 50.56 18.04
CA ALA A 135 5.27 50.68 19.40
C ALA A 135 3.94 49.89 19.58
N ILE A 136 4.04 48.88 20.45
CA ILE A 136 3.07 48.40 21.46
C ILE A 136 1.82 47.64 20.94
N VAL A 137 1.65 46.39 21.40
CA VAL A 137 0.61 45.94 22.36
C VAL A 137 0.80 44.43 22.62
N GLU A 138 1.02 44.11 23.89
CA GLU A 138 0.93 42.76 24.46
C GLU A 138 -0.51 42.23 24.40
N SER A 139 -0.69 40.92 24.25
CA SER A 139 -1.85 40.22 24.83
C SER A 139 -1.51 38.76 25.07
N ARG A 140 -1.20 38.49 26.33
CA ARG A 140 -1.03 37.19 26.96
C ARG A 140 -2.38 36.82 27.57
N THR A 141 -2.99 35.72 27.16
CA THR A 141 -4.12 35.13 27.89
C THR A 141 -3.79 33.70 28.28
N GLN A 142 -3.36 33.57 29.53
CA GLN A 142 -3.53 32.37 30.34
C GLN A 142 -5.00 32.24 30.70
N THR A 143 -5.55 31.03 30.57
CA THR A 143 -6.71 30.63 31.36
C THR A 143 -6.38 29.32 32.06
N GLN A 144 -6.13 29.43 33.36
CA GLN A 144 -6.26 28.35 34.33
C GLN A 144 -7.75 28.06 34.52
N SER A 145 -8.14 26.79 34.63
CA SER A 145 -9.22 26.42 35.53
C SER A 145 -8.92 25.08 36.20
N ASN A 146 -8.93 25.16 37.53
CA ASN A 146 -8.87 24.09 38.49
C ASN A 146 -10.14 23.20 38.42
N ALA A 147 -9.99 21.91 38.73
CA ALA A 147 -10.71 21.22 39.81
C ALA A 147 -10.68 19.69 39.62
N SER A 148 -9.99 19.01 40.55
CA SER A 148 -10.27 17.61 40.95
C SER A 148 -11.27 17.64 42.14
N PRO A 149 -11.58 16.56 42.90
CA PRO A 149 -11.40 15.11 42.70
C PRO A 149 -12.63 14.25 43.10
N SER A 150 -12.63 12.95 42.79
CA SER A 150 -13.25 11.88 43.63
C SER A 150 -12.80 10.49 43.13
N THR A 151 -11.89 9.81 43.83
CA THR A 151 -12.10 8.80 44.89
C THR A 151 -12.99 7.60 44.52
N SER A 152 -12.36 6.43 44.31
CA SER A 152 -12.76 5.12 44.89
C SER A 152 -11.72 4.06 44.46
N ALA A 153 -10.80 3.66 45.34
CA ALA A 153 -10.94 2.59 46.35
C ALA A 153 -10.58 1.20 45.78
N ILE A 154 -9.38 0.76 46.16
CA ILE A 154 -8.79 -0.57 46.00
C ILE A 154 -9.25 -1.45 47.19
N PRO A 155 -9.43 -2.77 47.02
CA PRO A 155 -9.21 -3.70 48.11
C PRO A 155 -8.02 -4.63 47.84
N THR A 156 -6.99 -4.44 48.66
CA THR A 156 -5.91 -5.36 48.97
C THR A 156 -6.44 -6.52 49.83
N LYS A 157 -6.06 -7.75 49.50
CA LYS A 157 -6.08 -8.88 50.45
C LYS A 157 -4.69 -9.47 50.55
N THR A 158 -4.05 -9.15 51.66
CA THR A 158 -2.80 -9.70 52.15
C THR A 158 -3.16 -10.87 53.06
N THR A 159 -2.69 -12.08 52.76
CA THR A 159 -2.69 -13.19 53.72
C THR A 159 -1.24 -13.63 53.90
N SER A 160 -0.68 -13.22 55.02
CA SER A 160 0.61 -13.65 55.56
C SER A 160 0.40 -14.87 56.45
N THR A 161 1.05 -15.99 56.12
CA THR A 161 1.25 -17.09 57.07
C THR A 161 2.76 -17.33 57.17
N SER A 162 3.28 -17.02 58.35
CA SER A 162 4.65 -17.21 58.81
C SER A 162 4.77 -18.59 59.44
N THR A 163 5.74 -19.40 59.00
CA THR A 163 6.20 -20.59 59.72
C THR A 163 7.72 -20.69 59.65
N ILE A 164 8.30 -21.00 60.80
CA ILE A 164 9.71 -20.98 61.24
C ILE A 164 10.56 -22.09 60.57
N PRO A 165 11.90 -21.93 60.44
CA PRO A 165 12.75 -22.76 59.59
C PRO A 165 13.32 -24.00 60.29
N ALA A 166 13.52 -25.07 59.52
CA ALA A 166 14.29 -26.26 59.92
C ALA A 166 15.60 -26.35 59.13
N ALA A 167 16.62 -26.88 59.81
CA ALA A 167 18.05 -26.90 59.48
C ALA A 167 18.44 -27.79 58.27
N PRO A 168 19.69 -27.68 57.75
CA PRO A 168 20.02 -27.98 56.37
C PRO A 168 20.34 -29.46 56.12
N ALA A 169 19.64 -30.05 55.16
CA ALA A 169 20.03 -31.33 54.57
C ALA A 169 20.95 -31.08 53.37
N SER A 170 22.02 -31.87 53.32
CA SER A 170 23.09 -31.93 52.33
C SER A 170 22.65 -31.70 50.87
N THR A 171 23.21 -30.65 50.28
CA THR A 171 23.07 -30.23 48.89
C THR A 171 23.70 -31.24 47.93
N SER A 172 22.89 -32.11 47.34
CA SER A 172 23.19 -32.67 46.02
C SER A 172 22.98 -31.55 44.99
N SER A 173 24.03 -31.17 44.28
CA SER A 173 24.00 -30.13 43.25
C SER A 173 23.17 -30.58 42.06
N THR A 174 21.85 -30.39 42.13
CA THR A 174 20.95 -30.51 41.01
C THR A 174 21.12 -29.25 40.18
N ILE A 175 21.81 -29.36 39.02
CA ILE A 175 21.89 -28.27 38.06
C ILE A 175 20.45 -27.81 37.78
N PRO A 176 20.09 -26.54 38.04
CA PRO A 176 18.75 -26.07 37.80
C PRO A 176 18.44 -26.22 36.32
N VAL A 177 17.50 -27.12 36.00
CA VAL A 177 17.00 -27.32 34.65
C VAL A 177 16.46 -25.96 34.18
N VAL A 178 17.19 -25.31 33.27
CA VAL A 178 16.76 -24.04 32.68
C VAL A 178 15.38 -24.30 32.05
N PRO A 179 14.31 -23.63 32.51
CA PRO A 179 12.99 -23.88 31.98
C PRO A 179 13.01 -23.59 30.49
N THR A 180 12.78 -24.63 29.68
CA THR A 180 12.70 -24.50 28.23
C THR A 180 11.53 -23.57 27.90
N ILE A 181 11.83 -22.31 27.57
CA ILE A 181 10.82 -21.33 27.17
C ILE A 181 10.23 -21.82 25.85
N LYS A 182 8.97 -22.26 25.89
CA LYS A 182 8.25 -22.64 24.67
C LYS A 182 8.12 -21.41 23.79
N PRO A 183 8.44 -21.52 22.49
CA PRO A 183 8.29 -20.39 21.59
C PRO A 183 6.83 -19.89 21.59
N PRO A 184 6.61 -18.57 21.50
CA PRO A 184 5.28 -18.01 21.53
C PRO A 184 4.45 -18.53 20.35
N LYS A 185 3.21 -18.95 20.63
CA LYS A 185 2.30 -19.44 19.60
C LYS A 185 1.83 -18.27 18.73
N LEU A 186 2.04 -18.38 17.42
CA LEU A 186 1.53 -17.38 16.46
C LEU A 186 0.00 -17.34 16.48
N SER A 187 -0.57 -16.14 16.50
CA SER A 187 -2.00 -15.92 16.33
C SER A 187 -2.44 -16.28 14.91
N ARG A 188 -3.74 -16.54 14.72
CA ARG A 188 -4.30 -16.80 13.38
C ARG A 188 -3.91 -15.70 12.38
N MET A 189 -4.06 -14.44 12.76
CA MET A 189 -3.73 -13.30 11.90
C MET A 189 -2.24 -13.25 11.54
N GLN A 190 -1.34 -13.52 12.49
CA GLN A 190 0.10 -13.60 12.21
C GLN A 190 0.41 -14.69 11.18
N ILE A 191 -0.23 -15.86 11.27
CA ILE A 191 -0.06 -16.94 10.28
C ILE A 191 -0.54 -16.49 8.88
N ARG A 192 -1.67 -15.78 8.76
CA ARG A 192 -2.18 -15.29 7.46
C ARG A 192 -1.27 -14.21 6.87
N ARG A 193 -0.77 -13.29 7.71
CA ARG A 193 0.21 -12.27 7.25
C ARG A 193 1.49 -12.94 6.78
N LEU A 194 2.03 -13.87 7.56
CA LEU A 194 3.24 -14.59 7.18
C LEU A 194 3.03 -15.33 5.86
N ALA A 195 1.92 -16.07 5.70
CA ALA A 195 1.56 -16.74 4.45
C ALA A 195 1.52 -15.76 3.25
N ALA A 196 0.82 -14.63 3.41
CA ALA A 196 0.72 -13.62 2.35
C ALA A 196 2.07 -13.02 1.97
N HIS A 197 2.93 -12.72 2.94
CA HIS A 197 4.29 -12.22 2.68
C HIS A 197 5.14 -13.28 1.98
N THR A 198 5.17 -14.50 2.49
CA THR A 198 5.96 -15.58 1.87
C THR A 198 5.54 -15.82 0.42
N VAL A 199 4.23 -15.89 0.13
CA VAL A 199 3.74 -16.07 -1.25
C VAL A 199 4.14 -14.90 -2.14
N VAL A 200 3.91 -13.65 -1.69
CA VAL A 200 4.22 -12.45 -2.47
C VAL A 200 5.73 -12.33 -2.75
N ASP A 201 6.57 -12.64 -1.76
CA ASP A 201 8.02 -12.51 -1.91
C ASP A 201 8.58 -13.60 -2.83
N ILE A 202 8.09 -14.85 -2.74
CA ILE A 202 8.45 -15.91 -3.69
C ILE A 202 8.03 -15.52 -5.11
N LEU A 203 6.77 -15.15 -5.32
CA LEU A 203 6.26 -14.75 -6.64
C LEU A 203 7.07 -13.59 -7.23
N ARG A 204 7.37 -12.57 -6.42
CA ARG A 204 8.20 -11.43 -6.84
C ARG A 204 9.61 -11.88 -7.23
N SER A 205 10.23 -12.77 -6.46
CA SER A 205 11.57 -13.29 -6.76
C SER A 205 11.62 -14.09 -8.08
N CYS A 206 10.48 -14.66 -8.48
CA CYS A 206 10.31 -15.35 -9.75
C CYS A 206 9.84 -14.45 -10.90
N GLY A 207 9.76 -13.13 -10.69
CA GLY A 207 9.38 -12.16 -11.71
C GLY A 207 7.86 -11.93 -11.87
N PHE A 208 7.04 -12.52 -11.00
CA PHE A 208 5.59 -12.31 -11.02
C PHE A 208 5.19 -11.12 -10.16
N ALA A 209 4.39 -10.22 -10.75
CA ALA A 209 3.63 -9.27 -9.96
C ALA A 209 2.41 -9.97 -9.34
N SER A 210 1.99 -9.52 -8.16
CA SER A 210 0.83 -10.10 -7.47
C SER A 210 0.12 -9.07 -6.61
N ALA A 211 -1.13 -9.35 -6.27
CA ALA A 211 -1.94 -8.54 -5.37
C ALA A 211 -2.81 -9.43 -4.48
N ILE A 212 -2.85 -9.12 -3.18
CA ILE A 212 -3.76 -9.72 -2.23
C ILE A 212 -5.18 -9.23 -2.51
N PHE A 213 -6.14 -10.14 -2.55
CA PHE A 213 -7.57 -9.81 -2.66
C PHE A 213 -8.38 -10.55 -1.58
N GLY A 214 -9.71 -10.58 -1.73
CA GLY A 214 -10.60 -11.33 -0.86
C GLY A 214 -10.61 -10.84 0.59
N SER A 215 -10.76 -11.77 1.54
CA SER A 215 -10.94 -11.41 2.95
C SER A 215 -9.69 -10.81 3.59
N MET A 216 -8.50 -11.26 3.17
CA MET A 216 -7.23 -10.70 3.62
C MET A 216 -7.05 -9.25 3.15
N ALA A 217 -7.45 -8.93 1.92
CA ALA A 217 -7.44 -7.55 1.44
C ALA A 217 -8.39 -6.66 2.24
N CYS A 218 -9.63 -7.11 2.53
CA CYS A 218 -10.54 -6.35 3.41
C CYS A 218 -9.89 -6.04 4.76
N LYS A 219 -9.20 -7.02 5.35
CA LYS A 219 -8.46 -6.84 6.61
C LYS A 219 -7.35 -5.79 6.49
N LEU A 220 -6.59 -5.80 5.41
CA LEU A 220 -5.55 -4.80 5.13
C LEU A 220 -6.10 -3.40 4.89
N TYR A 221 -7.34 -3.29 4.39
CA TYR A 221 -8.09 -2.02 4.35
C TYR A 221 -8.70 -1.64 5.71
N GLY A 222 -8.58 -2.48 6.74
CA GLY A 222 -8.99 -2.16 8.11
C GLY A 222 -10.29 -2.81 8.56
N ASN A 223 -10.88 -3.74 7.79
CA ASN A 223 -12.01 -4.53 8.25
C ASN A 223 -11.61 -5.30 9.53
N PRO A 224 -12.43 -5.27 10.60
CA PRO A 224 -12.07 -5.90 11.87
C PRO A 224 -11.98 -7.43 11.77
N ARG A 225 -12.70 -8.07 10.85
CA ARG A 225 -12.79 -9.53 10.74
C ARG A 225 -11.43 -10.15 10.44
N ILE A 226 -11.15 -11.31 11.04
CA ILE A 226 -9.94 -12.08 10.77
C ILE A 226 -10.20 -12.97 9.54
N PRO A 227 -9.35 -12.92 8.50
CA PRO A 227 -9.49 -13.76 7.32
C PRO A 227 -9.18 -15.23 7.62
N ASN A 228 -9.85 -16.14 6.92
CA ASN A 228 -9.65 -17.58 7.09
C ASN A 228 -8.51 -18.11 6.21
N ASP A 229 -8.37 -17.52 5.04
CA ASP A 229 -7.51 -17.85 3.91
C ASP A 229 -6.75 -16.59 3.43
N VAL A 230 -5.81 -16.81 2.50
CA VAL A 230 -5.10 -15.77 1.76
C VAL A 230 -5.38 -15.99 0.28
N ASP A 231 -6.03 -15.02 -0.34
CA ASP A 231 -6.31 -15.01 -1.76
C ASP A 231 -5.31 -14.08 -2.49
N VAL A 232 -4.61 -14.60 -3.51
CA VAL A 232 -3.59 -13.88 -4.27
C VAL A 232 -3.92 -13.90 -5.75
N LEU A 233 -4.06 -12.71 -6.35
CA LEU A 233 -4.11 -12.53 -7.79
C LEU A 233 -2.67 -12.47 -8.31
N VAL A 234 -2.29 -13.39 -9.18
CA VAL A 234 -0.96 -13.43 -9.80
C VAL A 234 -1.07 -12.89 -11.21
N LEU A 235 -0.30 -11.86 -11.49
CA LEU A 235 -0.29 -11.20 -12.78
C LEU A 235 0.78 -11.86 -13.67
N PRO A 236 0.46 -12.16 -14.94
CA PRO A 236 1.43 -12.72 -15.86
C PRO A 236 2.70 -11.86 -15.93
N PRO A 237 3.86 -12.50 -16.07
CA PRO A 237 5.13 -11.78 -16.21
C PRO A 237 5.07 -10.86 -17.43
N SER A 238 5.69 -9.68 -17.33
CA SER A 238 5.91 -8.86 -18.53
C SER A 238 6.85 -9.60 -19.49
N LEU A 239 6.68 -9.39 -20.80
CA LEU A 239 7.51 -10.00 -21.85
C LEU A 239 9.02 -9.75 -21.66
N SER A 240 9.39 -8.74 -20.87
CA SER A 240 10.78 -8.39 -20.55
C SER A 240 11.34 -9.08 -19.29
N SER A 241 10.54 -9.84 -18.56
CA SER A 241 11.00 -10.49 -17.33
C SER A 241 11.75 -11.79 -17.64
N SER A 242 12.82 -12.06 -16.88
CA SER A 242 13.60 -13.30 -16.97
C SER A 242 12.89 -14.50 -16.31
N CYS A 243 11.56 -14.51 -16.31
CA CYS A 243 10.77 -15.59 -15.72
C CYS A 243 10.99 -16.88 -16.52
N SER A 244 11.24 -17.99 -15.83
CA SER A 244 11.47 -19.29 -16.46
C SER A 244 10.22 -19.91 -17.08
N LEU A 245 9.03 -19.46 -16.66
CA LEU A 245 7.76 -19.92 -17.21
C LEU A 245 7.33 -19.01 -18.36
N ALA A 246 7.09 -19.60 -19.52
CA ALA A 246 6.51 -18.89 -20.64
C ALA A 246 5.06 -18.48 -20.31
N PRO A 247 4.55 -17.33 -20.82
CA PRO A 247 3.22 -16.83 -20.45
C PRO A 247 2.06 -17.82 -20.66
N ASP A 248 2.17 -18.70 -21.66
CA ASP A 248 1.22 -19.76 -21.99
C ASP A 248 1.29 -20.98 -21.07
N GLN A 249 2.37 -21.09 -20.27
CA GLN A 249 2.57 -22.15 -19.29
C GLN A 249 2.19 -21.75 -17.86
N VAL A 250 1.79 -20.49 -17.65
CA VAL A 250 1.42 -20.00 -16.32
C VAL A 250 -0.05 -20.35 -16.06
N ASP A 251 -0.26 -21.41 -15.28
CA ASP A 251 -1.56 -21.80 -14.74
C ASP A 251 -1.54 -21.85 -13.20
N GLN A 252 -2.68 -22.16 -12.58
CA GLN A 252 -2.76 -22.19 -11.10
C GLN A 252 -1.96 -23.35 -10.49
N GLU A 253 -1.81 -24.48 -11.16
CA GLU A 253 -1.13 -25.65 -10.60
C GLU A 253 0.39 -25.48 -10.69
N SER A 254 0.91 -25.00 -11.82
CA SER A 254 2.32 -24.63 -12.00
C SER A 254 2.76 -23.54 -11.00
N LEU A 255 1.90 -22.56 -10.70
CA LEU A 255 2.19 -21.57 -9.64
C LEU A 255 2.21 -22.18 -8.24
N LYS A 256 1.37 -23.19 -7.95
CA LYS A 256 1.44 -23.93 -6.68
C LYS A 256 2.73 -24.75 -6.59
N GLU A 257 3.12 -25.41 -7.67
CA GLU A 257 4.38 -26.16 -7.79
C GLU A 257 5.60 -25.27 -7.60
N LEU A 258 5.56 -24.05 -8.15
CA LEU A 258 6.59 -23.03 -7.93
C LEU A 258 6.71 -22.67 -6.45
N LEU A 259 5.58 -22.40 -5.76
CA LEU A 259 5.58 -22.07 -4.33
C LEU A 259 6.10 -23.23 -3.46
N LEU A 260 5.72 -24.46 -3.79
CA LEU A 260 6.21 -25.68 -3.13
C LEU A 260 7.71 -25.88 -3.33
N SER A 261 8.19 -25.69 -4.56
CA SER A 261 9.60 -25.88 -4.90
C SER A 261 10.48 -24.81 -4.24
N ALA A 262 10.00 -23.57 -4.18
CA ALA A 262 10.73 -22.46 -3.57
C ALA A 262 10.79 -22.55 -2.04
N SER A 263 9.80 -23.17 -1.39
CA SER A 263 9.74 -23.28 0.07
C SER A 263 9.02 -24.56 0.52
N PRO A 264 9.63 -25.74 0.32
CA PRO A 264 8.98 -27.05 0.55
C PRO A 264 8.60 -27.27 2.01
N ASP A 265 9.31 -26.65 2.94
CA ASP A 265 9.04 -26.74 4.38
C ASP A 265 7.85 -25.88 4.85
N SER A 266 7.45 -24.90 4.03
CA SER A 266 6.35 -23.98 4.38
C SER A 266 5.06 -24.23 3.60
N PHE A 267 5.10 -25.02 2.52
CA PHE A 267 3.94 -25.27 1.69
C PHE A 267 3.65 -26.76 1.55
N VAL A 268 2.37 -27.11 1.59
CA VAL A 268 1.90 -28.47 1.31
C VAL A 268 0.65 -28.44 0.45
N LEU A 269 0.49 -29.45 -0.41
CA LEU A 269 -0.76 -29.67 -1.15
C LEU A 269 -1.63 -30.68 -0.40
N LYS A 270 -2.89 -30.33 -0.22
CA LYS A 270 -3.91 -31.23 0.32
C LYS A 270 -4.94 -31.59 -0.76
N PRO A 271 -5.49 -32.81 -0.77
CA PRO A 271 -6.65 -33.13 -1.59
C PRO A 271 -7.78 -32.13 -1.34
N ALA A 272 -8.53 -31.80 -2.40
CA ALA A 272 -9.74 -31.01 -2.27
C ALA A 272 -10.77 -31.73 -1.38
N ARG A 273 -11.69 -30.95 -0.80
CA ARG A 273 -12.77 -31.51 0.04
C ARG A 273 -13.72 -32.40 -0.77
N ASP A 274 -13.94 -32.04 -2.03
CA ASP A 274 -14.64 -32.92 -2.97
C ASP A 274 -13.65 -33.99 -3.46
N PRO A 275 -13.87 -35.28 -3.16
CA PRO A 275 -12.98 -36.34 -3.60
C PRO A 275 -12.93 -36.50 -5.13
N LYS A 276 -13.90 -35.95 -5.88
CA LYS A 276 -13.91 -35.96 -7.34
C LYS A 276 -13.14 -34.80 -7.97
N ALA A 277 -12.81 -33.77 -7.18
CA ALA A 277 -12.07 -32.64 -7.69
C ALA A 277 -10.60 -33.02 -7.94
N ALA A 278 -10.14 -32.81 -9.18
CA ALA A 278 -8.77 -33.13 -9.58
C ALA A 278 -7.72 -32.13 -9.03
N TYR A 279 -8.15 -30.94 -8.61
CA TYR A 279 -7.25 -29.91 -8.10
C TYR A 279 -6.82 -30.18 -6.66
N ARG A 280 -5.66 -29.64 -6.28
CA ARG A 280 -5.17 -29.67 -4.90
C ARG A 280 -5.22 -28.29 -4.26
N VAL A 281 -5.41 -28.27 -2.95
CA VAL A 281 -5.48 -27.05 -2.15
C VAL A 281 -4.11 -26.76 -1.57
N LEU A 282 -3.57 -25.57 -1.84
CA LEU A 282 -2.31 -25.11 -1.27
C LEU A 282 -2.51 -24.64 0.17
N TRP A 283 -1.65 -25.12 1.07
CA TRP A 283 -1.63 -24.74 2.47
C TRP A 283 -0.26 -24.24 2.87
N PHE A 284 -0.22 -23.08 3.52
CA PHE A 284 0.95 -22.55 4.21
C PHE A 284 1.03 -23.07 5.65
N LEU A 285 2.22 -23.47 6.07
CA LEU A 285 2.58 -23.93 7.40
C LEU A 285 3.70 -23.03 7.96
N PRO A 286 3.46 -22.29 9.06
CA PRO A 286 4.43 -21.35 9.62
C PRO A 286 5.61 -22.03 10.33
N THR A 287 5.57 -23.34 10.54
CA THR A 287 6.61 -24.09 11.24
C THR A 287 6.75 -25.47 10.56
N PRO A 288 7.92 -25.81 10.02
CA PRO A 288 8.11 -27.03 9.23
C PRO A 288 7.79 -28.32 10.00
N THR A 289 8.07 -28.33 11.30
CA THR A 289 8.02 -29.52 12.15
C THR A 289 6.65 -29.76 12.78
N ALA A 290 5.70 -28.83 12.63
CA ALA A 290 4.38 -28.97 13.24
C ALA A 290 3.50 -29.87 12.37
N LYS A 291 3.01 -30.99 12.93
CA LYS A 291 1.94 -31.76 12.30
C LYS A 291 0.81 -30.80 11.90
N PRO A 292 0.35 -30.78 10.63
CA PRO A 292 -0.66 -29.85 10.18
C PRO A 292 -1.97 -30.10 10.92
N THR A 293 -2.26 -29.29 11.93
CA THR A 293 -3.59 -29.24 12.53
C THR A 293 -4.47 -28.32 11.68
N PRO A 294 -5.81 -28.45 11.75
CA PRO A 294 -6.73 -27.52 11.09
C PRO A 294 -6.48 -26.04 11.44
N HIS A 295 -5.81 -25.77 12.56
CA HIS A 295 -5.57 -24.42 13.08
C HIS A 295 -4.13 -23.93 12.94
N SER A 296 -3.17 -24.78 12.57
CA SER A 296 -1.76 -24.39 12.47
C SER A 296 -1.40 -23.84 11.09
N GLY A 297 -2.29 -23.94 10.10
CA GLY A 297 -2.03 -23.49 8.74
C GLY A 297 -2.92 -22.35 8.24
N CYS A 298 -2.66 -21.97 6.99
CA CYS A 298 -3.48 -21.05 6.21
C CYS A 298 -3.68 -21.64 4.81
N LYS A 299 -4.93 -21.69 4.34
CA LYS A 299 -5.21 -21.96 2.93
C LYS A 299 -4.72 -20.77 2.10
N VAL A 300 -4.09 -21.05 0.96
CA VAL A 300 -3.67 -20.04 -0.01
C VAL A 300 -4.36 -20.35 -1.33
N ASP A 301 -5.15 -19.40 -1.82
CA ASP A 301 -5.81 -19.48 -3.12
C ASP A 301 -5.08 -18.58 -4.11
N ILE A 302 -4.61 -19.17 -5.21
CA ILE A 302 -3.88 -18.49 -6.28
C ILE A 302 -4.82 -18.37 -7.47
N LEU A 303 -5.16 -17.14 -7.85
CA LEU A 303 -5.99 -16.87 -9.03
C LEU A 303 -5.22 -16.08 -10.08
N LEU A 304 -5.61 -16.27 -11.34
CA LEU A 304 -5.11 -15.54 -12.50
C LEU A 304 -6.18 -14.55 -12.99
N PRO A 305 -5.80 -13.50 -13.74
CA PRO A 305 -6.76 -12.63 -14.41
C PRO A 305 -7.78 -13.41 -15.25
N GLY A 306 -8.99 -12.88 -15.35
CA GLY A 306 -10.14 -13.53 -16.01
C GLY A 306 -10.86 -14.56 -15.13
N VAL A 307 -10.16 -15.19 -14.18
CA VAL A 307 -10.80 -16.10 -13.22
C VAL A 307 -11.69 -15.27 -12.29
N MET A 308 -12.97 -15.66 -12.18
CA MET A 308 -13.99 -14.91 -11.44
C MET A 308 -14.17 -13.44 -11.89
N GLY A 309 -13.81 -13.11 -13.13
CA GLY A 309 -13.88 -11.72 -13.63
C GLY A 309 -12.84 -10.80 -13.00
N LEU A 310 -11.74 -11.34 -12.45
CA LEU A 310 -10.66 -10.54 -11.91
C LEU A 310 -9.89 -9.81 -13.04
N PRO A 311 -9.58 -8.51 -12.88
CA PRO A 311 -8.90 -7.74 -13.91
C PRO A 311 -7.45 -8.16 -14.11
N ASN A 312 -6.96 -7.96 -15.34
CA ASN A 312 -5.51 -7.95 -15.56
C ASN A 312 -4.94 -6.57 -15.22
N LEU A 313 -4.35 -6.44 -14.03
CA LEU A 313 -3.84 -5.14 -13.56
C LEU A 313 -2.55 -4.69 -14.27
N THR A 314 -1.91 -5.51 -15.12
CA THR A 314 -0.68 -5.10 -15.83
C THR A 314 -0.96 -4.15 -16.98
N THR A 315 -2.16 -4.21 -17.57
CA THR A 315 -2.55 -3.41 -18.74
C THR A 315 -3.13 -2.05 -18.33
N VAL A 316 -3.49 -1.88 -17.06
CA VAL A 316 -4.22 -0.71 -16.62
C VAL A 316 -3.28 0.39 -16.15
N ARG A 317 -3.24 1.48 -16.91
CA ARG A 317 -2.53 2.69 -16.52
C ARG A 317 -3.26 3.36 -15.36
N GLY A 318 -2.75 3.19 -14.14
CA GLY A 318 -3.27 3.87 -12.95
C GLY A 318 -4.18 3.05 -12.04
N ALA A 319 -4.71 1.88 -12.45
CA ALA A 319 -5.36 0.94 -11.52
C ALA A 319 -4.34 0.08 -10.74
N GLY A 320 -3.16 0.66 -10.51
CA GLY A 320 -2.01 -0.02 -9.95
C GLY A 320 -2.31 -0.69 -8.61
N VAL A 321 -1.54 -1.74 -8.35
CA VAL A 321 -1.52 -2.43 -7.06
C VAL A 321 -1.29 -1.43 -5.93
N THR A 322 -2.16 -1.45 -4.92
CA THR A 322 -2.06 -0.55 -3.76
C THR A 322 -1.32 -1.23 -2.63
N TRP A 323 -0.31 -0.60 -2.05
CA TRP A 323 0.43 -1.17 -0.94
C TRP A 323 -0.22 -0.82 0.41
N ARG A 324 -0.52 -1.84 1.23
CA ARG A 324 -1.17 -1.68 2.55
C ARG A 324 -0.50 -2.54 3.62
N GLY A 325 -0.16 -1.93 4.75
CA GLY A 325 0.25 -2.63 5.97
C GLY A 325 -0.91 -2.76 6.98
N MET A 326 -0.77 -3.64 7.97
CA MET A 326 -1.66 -3.61 9.14
C MET A 326 -1.30 -2.40 10.00
N GLY A 327 -2.03 -1.30 9.83
CA GLY A 327 -1.92 -0.18 10.77
C GLY A 327 -1.94 1.18 10.10
N GLY A 328 -3.14 1.73 9.93
CA GLY A 328 -3.33 3.17 9.84
C GLY A 328 -3.42 3.86 11.20
N THR A 329 -3.23 3.13 12.31
CA THR A 329 -3.32 3.66 13.67
C THR A 329 -2.06 3.31 14.46
N ALA A 330 -1.56 4.24 15.27
CA ALA A 330 -0.35 4.05 16.09
C ALA A 330 -0.42 2.80 16.97
N ARG A 331 -1.62 2.38 17.37
CA ARG A 331 -1.88 1.18 18.18
C ARG A 331 -1.60 -0.14 17.46
N ALA A 332 -1.68 -0.17 16.12
CA ALA A 332 -1.42 -1.38 15.35
C ALA A 332 0.07 -1.71 15.21
N LYS A 333 0.97 -0.73 15.37
CA LYS A 333 2.42 -0.98 15.37
C LYS A 333 2.88 -1.86 16.53
N GLN A 334 2.12 -1.89 17.64
CA GLN A 334 2.50 -2.64 18.83
C GLN A 334 2.15 -4.13 18.77
N THR A 335 1.22 -4.53 17.88
CA THR A 335 0.75 -5.92 17.81
C THR A 335 1.40 -6.74 16.70
N ASP A 336 2.15 -6.11 15.79
CA ASP A 336 2.88 -6.82 14.74
C ASP A 336 4.32 -7.12 15.16
N HIS A 337 4.47 -8.11 16.06
CA HIS A 337 5.77 -8.60 16.52
C HIS A 337 6.63 -9.19 15.39
N LEU A 338 6.06 -9.42 14.21
CA LEU A 338 6.78 -9.99 13.06
C LEU A 338 7.45 -8.92 12.19
N ASN A 339 7.20 -7.62 12.46
CA ASN A 339 7.75 -6.49 11.68
C ASN A 339 7.55 -6.65 10.16
N LEU A 340 6.40 -7.19 9.76
CA LEU A 340 6.10 -7.45 8.36
C LEU A 340 5.69 -6.16 7.65
N GLY A 341 6.26 -5.94 6.46
CA GLY A 341 6.02 -4.75 5.65
C GLY A 341 4.58 -4.60 5.11
N PRO A 342 4.33 -3.61 4.25
CA PRO A 342 3.09 -3.55 3.49
C PRO A 342 3.01 -4.68 2.46
N LEU A 343 1.79 -5.11 2.14
CA LEU A 343 1.51 -6.07 1.08
C LEU A 343 0.91 -5.36 -0.14
N PRO A 344 1.14 -5.87 -1.36
CA PRO A 344 0.40 -5.45 -2.54
C PRO A 344 -1.06 -5.89 -2.40
N VAL A 345 -2.02 -5.00 -2.63
CA VAL A 345 -3.46 -5.27 -2.47
C VAL A 345 -4.21 -4.76 -3.70
N LEU A 346 -5.27 -5.48 -4.06
CA LEU A 346 -6.21 -5.06 -5.09
C LEU A 346 -6.74 -3.63 -4.80
N PRO A 347 -6.91 -2.77 -5.82
CA PRO A 347 -7.53 -1.45 -5.61
C PRO A 347 -8.89 -1.58 -4.94
N PHE A 348 -9.21 -0.64 -4.05
CA PHE A 348 -10.38 -0.74 -3.17
C PHE A 348 -11.71 -0.90 -3.94
N HIS A 349 -11.88 -0.18 -5.06
CA HIS A 349 -13.09 -0.25 -5.88
C HIS A 349 -13.24 -1.62 -6.58
N VAL A 350 -12.14 -2.22 -7.05
CA VAL A 350 -12.14 -3.60 -7.58
C VAL A 350 -12.49 -4.59 -6.48
N LEU A 351 -11.87 -4.46 -5.29
CA LEU A 351 -12.17 -5.32 -4.15
C LEU A 351 -13.64 -5.24 -3.72
N LEU A 352 -14.25 -4.05 -3.75
CA LEU A 352 -15.65 -3.84 -3.42
C LEU A 352 -16.57 -4.63 -4.37
N LEU A 353 -16.35 -4.52 -5.69
CA LEU A 353 -17.17 -5.27 -6.66
C LEU A 353 -16.89 -6.78 -6.63
N GLN A 354 -15.66 -7.20 -6.35
CA GLN A 354 -15.32 -8.61 -6.16
C GLN A 354 -16.06 -9.20 -4.95
N LYS A 355 -16.17 -8.44 -3.85
CA LYS A 355 -16.92 -8.85 -2.66
C LYS A 355 -18.41 -8.94 -2.92
N LEU A 356 -18.94 -8.02 -3.73
CA LEU A 356 -20.33 -8.03 -4.16
C LEU A 356 -20.63 -9.25 -5.04
N GLN A 357 -19.73 -9.61 -5.96
CA GLN A 357 -19.84 -10.84 -6.73
C GLN A 357 -19.80 -12.08 -5.83
N ALA A 358 -18.84 -12.17 -4.91
CA ALA A 358 -18.74 -13.33 -4.02
C ALA A 358 -20.02 -13.54 -3.18
N TRP A 359 -20.63 -12.45 -2.70
CA TRP A 359 -21.93 -12.50 -2.04
C TRP A 359 -23.04 -13.04 -2.95
N ASP A 360 -23.12 -12.56 -4.19
CA ASP A 360 -24.13 -13.01 -5.16
C ASP A 360 -23.95 -14.48 -5.55
N ASP A 361 -22.70 -14.92 -5.77
CA ASP A 361 -22.36 -16.31 -6.06
C ASP A 361 -22.71 -17.21 -4.87
N HIS A 362 -22.39 -16.79 -3.64
CA HIS A 362 -22.71 -17.55 -2.44
C HIS A 362 -24.22 -17.64 -2.19
N ARG A 363 -24.98 -16.55 -2.31
CA ARG A 363 -26.44 -16.58 -2.04
C ARG A 363 -27.20 -17.42 -3.07
N ARG A 364 -26.69 -17.54 -4.30
CA ARG A 364 -27.28 -18.33 -5.38
C ARG A 364 -26.77 -19.77 -5.41
N SER A 365 -25.78 -20.12 -4.58
CA SER A 365 -25.18 -21.45 -4.60
C SER A 365 -26.17 -22.51 -4.09
N PRO A 366 -26.38 -23.62 -4.83
CA PRO A 366 -27.18 -24.73 -4.34
C PRO A 366 -26.47 -25.51 -3.23
N GLU A 367 -25.15 -25.34 -3.08
CA GLU A 367 -24.38 -26.01 -2.04
C GLU A 367 -24.44 -25.22 -0.73
N GLU A 368 -25.04 -25.84 0.30
CA GLU A 368 -25.25 -25.24 1.62
C GLU A 368 -23.96 -24.64 2.23
N ARG A 369 -22.81 -25.27 1.99
CA ARG A 369 -21.51 -24.78 2.50
C ARG A 369 -21.08 -23.41 1.94
N TYR A 370 -21.49 -23.09 0.70
CA TYR A 370 -21.23 -21.80 0.08
C TYR A 370 -22.31 -20.80 0.46
N ALA A 371 -23.58 -21.21 0.46
CA ALA A 371 -24.70 -20.38 0.92
C ALA A 371 -24.51 -19.86 2.35
N LYS A 372 -23.96 -20.69 3.25
CA LYS A 372 -23.61 -20.30 4.63
C LYS A 372 -22.59 -19.16 4.73
N LYS A 373 -21.88 -18.81 3.66
CA LYS A 373 -20.93 -17.69 3.64
C LYS A 373 -21.60 -16.34 3.30
N ALA A 374 -22.75 -16.34 2.64
CA ALA A 374 -23.42 -15.10 2.22
C ALA A 374 -23.65 -14.09 3.37
N PRO A 375 -24.06 -14.48 4.60
CA PRO A 375 -24.18 -13.53 5.70
C PRO A 375 -22.86 -12.87 6.11
N VAL A 376 -21.74 -13.58 5.97
CA VAL A 376 -20.39 -13.02 6.24
C VAL A 376 -20.03 -11.99 5.18
N ASP A 377 -20.36 -12.24 3.91
CA ASP A 377 -20.10 -11.26 2.85
C ASP A 377 -20.98 -10.02 2.98
N VAL A 378 -22.23 -10.15 3.46
CA VAL A 378 -23.07 -8.98 3.81
C VAL A 378 -22.39 -8.10 4.86
N GLN A 379 -21.82 -8.70 5.91
CA GLN A 379 -21.09 -7.95 6.94
C GLN A 379 -19.83 -7.27 6.38
N ASP A 380 -19.07 -7.98 5.54
CA ASP A 380 -17.90 -7.40 4.86
C ASP A 380 -18.32 -6.22 3.97
N LEU A 381 -19.38 -6.36 3.17
CA LEU A 381 -19.89 -5.33 2.27
C LEU A 381 -20.42 -4.11 3.02
N ARG A 382 -21.21 -4.30 4.09
CA ARG A 382 -21.65 -3.21 4.97
C ARG A 382 -20.45 -2.42 5.50
N TRP A 383 -19.44 -3.11 6.04
CA TRP A 383 -18.23 -2.44 6.50
C TRP A 383 -17.49 -1.69 5.38
N LEU A 384 -17.36 -2.32 4.20
CA LEU A 384 -16.72 -1.69 3.04
C LEU A 384 -17.48 -0.43 2.60
N LEU A 385 -18.81 -0.42 2.64
CA LEU A 385 -19.64 0.71 2.24
C LEU A 385 -19.68 1.82 3.30
N ASP A 386 -19.78 1.47 4.58
CA ASP A 386 -19.94 2.45 5.66
C ASP A 386 -18.61 3.08 6.09
N VAL A 387 -17.54 2.29 6.09
CA VAL A 387 -16.22 2.72 6.56
C VAL A 387 -15.23 2.82 5.41
N GLY A 388 -15.22 1.84 4.52
CA GLY A 388 -14.24 1.75 3.45
C GLY A 388 -14.43 2.80 2.36
N VAL A 389 -15.64 2.95 1.82
CA VAL A 389 -15.96 3.93 0.76
C VAL A 389 -15.66 5.35 1.24
N PRO A 390 -16.19 5.80 2.41
CA PRO A 390 -15.83 7.11 2.92
C PRO A 390 -14.36 7.24 3.26
N ARG A 391 -13.53 6.20 3.33
CA ARG A 391 -12.10 6.33 3.66
C ARG A 391 -11.20 6.30 2.43
N TYR A 392 -11.52 5.45 1.47
CA TYR A 392 -10.63 5.11 0.36
C TYR A 392 -11.11 5.65 -0.98
N LEU A 393 -12.38 6.04 -1.08
CA LEU A 393 -13.01 6.59 -2.29
C LEU A 393 -13.49 8.03 -2.07
N LYS A 394 -12.82 8.81 -1.20
CA LYS A 394 -13.22 10.18 -0.82
C LYS A 394 -13.15 11.21 -1.94
N ALA A 395 -12.35 10.97 -2.98
CA ALA A 395 -12.16 11.90 -4.07
C ALA A 395 -12.82 11.33 -5.32
N VAL A 396 -14.00 11.86 -5.66
CA VAL A 396 -14.32 12.03 -7.08
C VAL A 396 -13.36 13.12 -7.53
N PRO A 397 -12.46 12.90 -8.50
CA PRO A 397 -11.79 14.02 -9.12
C PRO A 397 -12.88 14.99 -9.59
N VAL A 398 -12.73 16.27 -9.25
CA VAL A 398 -13.64 17.27 -9.78
C VAL A 398 -13.30 17.38 -11.25
N SER A 399 -14.26 17.09 -12.12
CA SER A 399 -14.06 17.26 -13.56
C SER A 399 -13.48 18.64 -13.82
N ARG A 400 -12.46 18.73 -14.68
CA ARG A 400 -11.76 19.97 -15.01
C ARG A 400 -12.69 21.09 -15.48
N ASP A 401 -13.87 20.73 -15.99
CA ASP A 401 -14.90 21.65 -16.46
C ASP A 401 -15.87 22.15 -15.37
N GLY A 402 -15.66 21.74 -14.11
CA GLY A 402 -16.52 22.11 -12.99
C GLY A 402 -17.92 21.47 -13.01
N THR A 403 -18.21 20.60 -13.97
CA THR A 403 -19.48 19.88 -14.01
C THR A 403 -19.49 18.77 -12.97
N LYS A 404 -20.47 18.81 -12.05
CA LYS A 404 -20.62 17.87 -10.93
C LYS A 404 -21.12 16.48 -11.37
N LYS A 405 -20.86 16.04 -12.61
CA LYS A 405 -21.21 14.69 -13.03
C LYS A 405 -20.23 13.74 -12.36
N THR A 406 -20.74 12.84 -11.51
CA THR A 406 -19.93 11.93 -10.70
C THR A 406 -19.04 11.06 -11.59
N GLU A 407 -17.72 11.30 -11.56
CA GLU A 407 -16.71 10.58 -12.35
C GLU A 407 -16.63 9.08 -12.04
N TRP A 408 -17.32 8.58 -11.02
CA TRP A 408 -17.36 7.14 -10.74
C TRP A 408 -17.86 6.31 -11.92
N ASN A 409 -18.75 6.85 -12.75
CA ASN A 409 -19.14 6.15 -13.99
C ASN A 409 -17.93 5.90 -14.91
N ALA A 410 -16.98 6.83 -15.00
CA ALA A 410 -15.75 6.61 -15.76
C ALA A 410 -14.87 5.53 -15.12
N VAL A 411 -14.85 5.42 -13.79
CA VAL A 411 -14.12 4.34 -13.09
C VAL A 411 -14.74 2.98 -13.38
N TRP A 412 -16.07 2.85 -13.34
CA TRP A 412 -16.77 1.59 -13.62
C TRP A 412 -16.73 1.20 -15.08
N SER A 413 -16.69 2.18 -15.99
CA SER A 413 -16.58 1.96 -17.42
C SER A 413 -15.14 1.90 -17.92
N ASP A 414 -14.14 1.84 -17.04
CA ASP A 414 -12.75 1.59 -17.43
C ASP A 414 -12.61 0.15 -17.92
N ARG A 415 -12.60 -0.01 -19.26
CA ARG A 415 -12.52 -1.32 -19.93
C ARG A 415 -11.20 -2.05 -19.74
N ALA A 416 -10.17 -1.38 -19.21
CA ALA A 416 -8.95 -2.06 -18.84
C ALA A 416 -9.13 -2.82 -17.50
N VAL A 417 -10.08 -2.40 -16.66
CA VAL A 417 -10.38 -3.02 -15.35
C VAL A 417 -11.65 -3.87 -15.41
N PHE A 418 -12.73 -3.35 -15.99
CA PHE A 418 -14.04 -3.98 -15.98
C PHE A 418 -14.53 -4.19 -17.40
N ASP A 419 -14.63 -5.44 -17.82
CA ASP A 419 -15.35 -5.78 -19.04
C ASP A 419 -16.84 -5.40 -18.91
N GLU A 420 -17.51 -5.29 -20.06
CA GLU A 420 -18.90 -4.83 -20.12
C GLU A 420 -19.87 -5.78 -19.41
N GLU A 421 -19.61 -7.09 -19.47
CA GLU A 421 -20.43 -8.10 -18.80
C GLU A 421 -20.32 -8.00 -17.27
N PHE A 422 -19.10 -7.82 -16.76
CA PHE A 422 -18.82 -7.64 -15.34
C PHE A 422 -19.46 -6.35 -14.81
N GLU A 423 -19.38 -5.26 -15.57
CA GLU A 423 -20.04 -4.01 -15.20
C GLU A 423 -21.56 -4.17 -15.13
N ALA A 424 -22.18 -4.75 -16.18
CA ALA A 424 -23.62 -4.98 -16.24
C ALA A 424 -24.09 -5.85 -15.07
N ARG A 425 -23.41 -6.98 -14.82
CA ARG A 425 -23.70 -7.85 -13.66
C ARG A 425 -23.48 -7.14 -12.34
N SER A 426 -22.47 -6.28 -12.24
CA SER A 426 -22.25 -5.50 -11.02
C SER A 426 -23.43 -4.59 -10.72
N ARG A 427 -24.04 -3.95 -11.73
CA ARG A 427 -25.26 -3.13 -11.55
C ARG A 427 -26.43 -3.97 -11.05
N GLU A 428 -26.67 -5.14 -11.63
CA GLU A 428 -27.71 -6.07 -11.19
C GLU A 428 -27.48 -6.53 -9.74
N ARG A 429 -26.24 -6.89 -9.41
CA ARG A 429 -25.85 -7.32 -8.06
C ARG A 429 -26.03 -6.21 -7.03
N VAL A 430 -25.74 -4.95 -7.39
CA VAL A 430 -26.00 -3.81 -6.49
C VAL A 430 -27.49 -3.69 -6.21
N GLY A 431 -28.34 -3.79 -7.23
CA GLY A 431 -29.80 -3.79 -7.06
C GLY A 431 -30.26 -4.89 -6.09
N ALA A 432 -29.85 -6.13 -6.35
CA ALA A 432 -30.19 -7.26 -5.50
C ALA A 432 -29.61 -7.14 -4.07
N PHE A 433 -28.43 -6.55 -3.91
CA PHE A 433 -27.86 -6.31 -2.58
C PHE A 433 -28.65 -5.26 -1.81
N CYS A 434 -29.13 -4.21 -2.49
CA CYS A 434 -29.96 -3.18 -1.87
C CYS A 434 -31.33 -3.71 -1.43
N GLU A 435 -31.87 -4.76 -2.06
CA GLU A 435 -33.07 -5.45 -1.56
C GLU A 435 -32.82 -6.11 -0.19
N VAL A 436 -31.62 -6.67 0.01
CA VAL A 436 -31.23 -7.36 1.26
C VAL A 436 -30.69 -6.40 2.32
N ALA A 437 -30.11 -5.27 1.91
CA ALA A 437 -29.55 -4.23 2.76
C ALA A 437 -29.99 -2.83 2.29
N PRO A 438 -31.27 -2.44 2.49
CA PRO A 438 -31.81 -1.16 2.00
C PRO A 438 -31.05 0.07 2.50
N GLU A 439 -30.43 0.00 3.68
CA GLU A 439 -29.59 1.05 4.24
C GLU A 439 -28.37 1.38 3.36
N SER A 440 -27.95 0.46 2.50
CA SER A 440 -26.78 0.61 1.62
C SER A 440 -27.04 1.40 0.34
N VAL A 441 -28.32 1.64 -0.01
CA VAL A 441 -28.74 2.36 -1.24
C VAL A 441 -28.04 3.70 -1.40
N GLY A 442 -27.94 4.47 -0.31
CA GLY A 442 -27.30 5.78 -0.31
C GLY A 442 -25.79 5.70 -0.61
N ALA A 443 -25.11 4.66 -0.15
CA ALA A 443 -23.68 4.46 -0.42
C ALA A 443 -23.44 4.11 -1.89
N TRP A 444 -24.21 3.19 -2.44
CA TRP A 444 -24.12 2.80 -3.86
C TRP A 444 -24.51 3.94 -4.81
N SER A 445 -25.53 4.73 -4.46
CA SER A 445 -25.92 5.90 -5.24
C SER A 445 -24.80 6.95 -5.31
N ARG A 446 -24.06 7.16 -4.21
CA ARG A 446 -22.88 8.05 -4.21
C ARG A 446 -21.73 7.53 -5.06
N LEU A 447 -21.67 6.23 -5.26
CA LEU A 447 -20.74 5.58 -6.19
C LEU A 447 -21.24 5.60 -7.64
N GLY A 448 -22.36 6.25 -7.97
CA GLY A 448 -22.85 6.36 -9.35
C GLY A 448 -23.66 5.17 -9.85
N PHE A 449 -24.04 4.22 -8.98
CA PHE A 449 -25.02 3.20 -9.34
C PHE A 449 -26.42 3.81 -9.30
N ASP A 450 -27.09 3.86 -10.46
CA ASP A 450 -28.47 4.32 -10.55
C ASP A 450 -29.43 3.19 -10.17
N LEU A 451 -30.07 3.34 -9.02
CA LEU A 451 -31.03 2.37 -8.47
C LEU A 451 -32.49 2.79 -8.71
N ARG A 452 -32.73 3.85 -9.48
CA ARG A 452 -34.08 4.37 -9.77
C ARG A 452 -34.72 3.71 -10.98
N VAL A 453 -33.91 3.11 -11.86
CA VAL A 453 -34.36 2.52 -13.12
C VAL A 453 -34.48 1.01 -12.96
N GLY A 454 -35.52 0.56 -12.26
CA GLY A 454 -35.77 -0.87 -12.08
C GLY A 454 -36.75 -1.16 -10.96
N VAL A 455 -38.04 -1.03 -11.26
CA VAL A 455 -39.18 -1.79 -10.72
C VAL A 455 -38.83 -2.57 -9.44
N PHE A 456 -38.90 -1.92 -8.27
CA PHE A 456 -39.32 -2.65 -7.07
C PHE A 456 -40.74 -3.11 -7.39
N ARG A 457 -40.88 -4.33 -7.92
CA ARG A 457 -42.18 -4.98 -8.02
C ARG A 457 -42.69 -4.99 -6.58
N GLU A 458 -43.81 -4.32 -6.35
CA GLU A 458 -44.47 -4.42 -5.04
C GLU A 458 -44.54 -5.90 -4.67
N PRO A 459 -44.23 -6.24 -3.40
CA PRO A 459 -44.31 -7.63 -2.95
C PRO A 459 -45.72 -8.12 -3.29
N ILE A 460 -45.81 -9.19 -4.09
CA ILE A 460 -47.07 -9.89 -4.31
C ILE A 460 -47.44 -10.46 -2.94
N THR A 461 -48.34 -9.77 -2.24
CA THR A 461 -48.90 -10.13 -0.93
C THR A 461 -49.78 -11.35 -1.03
#